data_AF-A0A8J6QYT8-F1
#
_entry.id   AF-A0A8J6QYT8-F1
#
_cell.length_a   1.000
_cell.length_b   1.000
_cell.length_c   1.000
_cell.angle_alpha   90.00
_cell.angle_beta   90.00
_cell.angle_gamma   90.00
#
_symmetry.space_group_name_H-M   'P 1'
#
loop_
_entity.id
_entity.type
_entity.pdbx_description
1 polymer ?
#
loop_
_entity_poly.entity_id
_entity_poly.type
_entity_poly.pdbx_seq_one_letter_code
_entity_poly.pdbx_strand_id
1 'polypeptide(L)'
;MTSSSPFRQGKPFNSPTQNILGDSLTVLWGDWLDLRIRIAQIAASGLVSPLIYILAFGLGLGSSLDKVAQPSAGENYLQFILPGMVALSSMAISFGGTTFSICGERLFTKTFEEMLLLPVHPLSLFLGKMLAGVIRGLMTSGSVILVAILFTGKIWSFLNPLFLLLLVLNCAVFAGLGVIVGLSVRSLESVGLYNNFLIVPMSFLGATFFDPAALPMALKGIVYLLPLTYTSIGLRAAAYLPLSQFPWYSIGVLLLAAIALSAIGAYKFSHQQD
;
A
#
# COMPACT_ATOMS: atom_id res chain seq x y z
N MET A 1 21.52 7.55 -56.03
CA MET A 1 21.55 6.55 -54.95
C MET A 1 22.61 7.02 -53.97
N THR A 2 22.29 7.73 -52.90
CA THR A 2 21.72 7.17 -51.66
C THR A 2 20.83 8.18 -50.94
N SER A 3 19.77 7.62 -50.35
CA SER A 3 18.66 8.25 -49.65
C SER A 3 19.10 9.00 -48.38
N SER A 4 18.84 10.32 -48.33
CA SER A 4 18.79 11.07 -47.08
C SER A 4 17.40 10.88 -46.45
N SER A 5 17.32 10.03 -45.43
CA SER A 5 16.11 9.89 -44.62
C SER A 5 15.76 11.25 -43.97
N PRO A 6 14.53 11.77 -44.13
CA PRO A 6 14.15 12.98 -43.43
C PRO A 6 14.06 12.63 -41.94
N PHE A 7 14.87 13.32 -41.12
CA PHE A 7 14.66 13.40 -39.69
C PHE A 7 13.19 13.73 -39.45
N ARG A 8 12.47 12.79 -38.84
CA ARG A 8 11.09 12.95 -38.42
C ARG A 8 11.09 14.06 -37.37
N GLN A 9 10.85 15.29 -37.81
CA GLN A 9 10.66 16.44 -36.93
C GLN A 9 9.59 16.06 -35.92
N GLY A 10 10.00 15.85 -34.67
CA GLY A 10 9.08 15.76 -33.55
C GLY A 10 8.24 17.02 -33.57
N LYS A 11 6.91 16.85 -33.52
CA LYS A 11 5.97 17.96 -33.50
C LYS A 11 6.40 18.97 -32.42
N PRO A 12 6.30 20.28 -32.69
CA PRO A 12 6.58 21.29 -31.67
C PRO A 12 5.67 21.04 -30.46
N PHE A 13 6.29 20.75 -29.33
CA PHE A 13 5.62 20.42 -28.07
C PHE A 13 5.10 21.72 -27.45
N ASN A 14 3.95 22.19 -27.93
CA ASN A 14 3.31 23.38 -27.38
C ASN A 14 1.82 23.11 -27.13
N SER A 15 1.49 22.72 -25.89
CA SER A 15 0.24 23.10 -25.23
C SER A 15 0.41 23.01 -23.70
N PRO A 16 0.31 24.13 -22.96
CA PRO A 16 0.43 24.21 -21.51
C PRO A 16 -0.85 23.77 -20.79
N THR A 17 -1.35 22.58 -21.14
CA THR A 17 -2.39 21.88 -20.36
C THR A 17 -1.92 20.45 -20.18
N GLN A 18 -0.94 20.28 -19.28
CA GLN A 18 -0.51 18.98 -18.77
C GLN A 18 -1.73 18.26 -18.18
N ASN A 19 -2.18 17.19 -18.82
CA ASN A 19 -3.20 16.34 -18.26
C ASN A 19 -2.54 15.52 -17.15
N ILE A 20 -2.63 15.99 -15.90
CA ILE A 20 -2.04 15.34 -14.72
C ILE A 20 -2.34 13.83 -14.69
N LEU A 21 -3.58 13.47 -15.03
CA LEU A 21 -4.02 12.08 -15.14
C LEU A 21 -3.33 11.32 -16.27
N GLY A 22 -3.21 11.91 -17.47
CA GLY A 22 -2.57 11.26 -18.62
C GLY A 22 -1.07 11.05 -18.40
N ASP A 23 -0.42 12.02 -17.79
CA ASP A 23 1.01 11.97 -17.45
C ASP A 23 1.27 10.92 -16.36
N SER A 24 0.45 10.92 -15.31
CA SER A 24 0.52 9.91 -14.24
C SER A 24 0.29 8.49 -14.77
N LEU A 25 -0.66 8.30 -15.69
CA LEU A 25 -0.89 7.02 -16.35
C LEU A 25 0.28 6.58 -17.22
N THR A 26 0.99 7.52 -17.86
CA THR A 26 2.19 7.21 -18.66
C THR A 26 3.33 6.70 -17.77
N VAL A 27 3.55 7.37 -16.63
CA VAL A 27 4.53 6.94 -15.62
C VAL A 27 4.15 5.56 -15.06
N LEU A 28 2.88 5.38 -14.71
CA LEU A 28 2.34 4.11 -14.23
C LEU A 28 2.54 3.00 -15.26
N TRP A 29 2.34 3.29 -16.55
CA TRP A 29 2.50 2.33 -17.62
C TRP A 29 3.93 1.79 -17.65
N GLY A 30 4.94 2.65 -17.53
CA GLY A 30 6.34 2.24 -17.44
C GLY A 30 6.57 1.21 -16.32
N ASP A 31 6.18 1.56 -15.09
CA ASP A 31 6.34 0.67 -13.93
C ASP A 31 5.51 -0.61 -14.05
N TRP A 32 4.33 -0.53 -14.68
CA TRP A 32 3.47 -1.69 -14.91
C TRP A 32 4.13 -2.73 -15.83
N LEU A 33 4.88 -2.28 -16.84
CA LEU A 33 5.59 -3.19 -17.75
C LEU A 33 6.67 -4.02 -17.02
N ASP A 34 7.31 -3.46 -15.99
CA ASP A 34 8.27 -4.19 -15.16
C ASP A 34 7.56 -5.08 -14.15
N LEU A 35 6.45 -4.59 -13.59
CA LEU A 35 5.65 -5.33 -12.63
C LEU A 35 5.04 -6.60 -13.20
N ARG A 36 4.56 -6.58 -14.45
CA ARG A 36 3.89 -7.74 -15.05
C ARG A 36 4.75 -9.00 -15.09
N ILE A 37 6.07 -8.82 -15.18
CA ILE A 37 7.02 -9.94 -15.28
C ILE A 37 7.29 -10.52 -13.88
N ARG A 38 7.15 -9.70 -12.84
CA ARG A 38 7.46 -10.05 -11.44
C ARG A 38 6.21 -10.38 -10.62
N ILE A 39 5.03 -10.48 -11.24
CA ILE A 39 3.75 -10.73 -10.57
C ILE A 39 3.82 -11.92 -9.62
N ALA A 40 4.26 -13.07 -10.12
CA ALA A 40 4.33 -14.30 -9.33
C ALA A 40 5.28 -14.14 -8.13
N GLN A 41 6.41 -13.46 -8.32
CA GLN A 41 7.39 -13.22 -7.27
C GLN A 41 6.85 -12.24 -6.21
N ILE A 42 6.16 -11.18 -6.60
CA ILE A 42 5.57 -10.18 -5.68
C ILE A 42 4.42 -10.81 -4.89
N ALA A 43 3.55 -11.58 -5.56
CA ALA A 43 2.48 -12.32 -4.90
C ALA A 43 3.04 -13.36 -3.92
N ALA A 44 4.01 -14.18 -4.35
CA ALA A 44 4.59 -15.23 -3.51
C ALA A 44 5.36 -14.67 -2.31
N SER A 45 6.24 -13.67 -2.52
CA SER A 45 7.03 -13.08 -1.43
C SER A 45 6.16 -12.36 -0.40
N GLY A 46 5.10 -11.69 -0.84
CA GLY A 46 4.18 -11.00 0.05
C GLY A 46 3.21 -11.92 0.80
N LEU A 47 3.09 -13.19 0.40
CA LEU A 47 2.27 -14.20 1.08
C LEU A 47 2.97 -14.89 2.25
N VAL A 48 4.31 -14.89 2.29
CA VAL A 48 5.07 -15.68 3.27
C VAL A 48 4.74 -15.26 4.71
N SER A 49 4.90 -13.98 5.05
CA SER A 49 4.66 -13.50 6.42
C SER A 49 3.19 -13.67 6.86
N PRO A 50 2.20 -13.29 6.05
CA PRO A 50 0.78 -13.47 6.39
C PRO A 50 0.41 -14.93 6.58
N LEU A 51 0.94 -15.84 5.75
CA LEU A 51 0.71 -17.28 5.91
C LEU A 51 1.29 -17.79 7.23
N ILE A 52 2.53 -17.41 7.56
CA ILE A 52 3.16 -17.77 8.84
C ILE A 52 2.30 -17.25 10.01
N TYR A 53 1.80 -16.03 9.93
CA TYR A 53 0.93 -15.47 10.97
C TYR A 53 -0.43 -16.15 11.05
N ILE A 54 -1.06 -16.48 9.93
CA ILE A 54 -2.32 -17.24 9.92
C ILE A 54 -2.12 -18.63 10.51
N LEU A 55 -1.01 -19.32 10.18
CA LEU A 55 -0.70 -20.63 10.76
C LEU A 55 -0.38 -20.53 12.25
N ALA A 56 0.48 -19.60 12.66
CA ALA A 56 0.91 -19.44 14.04
C ALA A 56 -0.22 -18.96 14.95
N PHE A 57 -0.91 -17.88 14.57
CA PHE A 57 -1.94 -17.27 15.40
C PHE A 57 -3.33 -17.83 15.13
N GLY A 58 -3.67 -18.15 13.88
CA GLY A 58 -4.99 -18.69 13.52
C GLY A 58 -5.15 -20.15 13.94
N LEU A 59 -4.24 -21.04 13.55
CA LEU A 59 -4.33 -22.47 13.89
C LEU A 59 -3.69 -22.80 15.24
N GLY A 60 -2.53 -22.21 15.54
CA GLY A 60 -1.80 -22.45 16.80
C GLY A 60 -2.50 -21.85 18.01
N LEU A 61 -2.60 -20.52 18.07
CA LEU A 61 -3.20 -19.83 19.23
C LEU A 61 -4.73 -19.73 19.18
N GLY A 62 -5.36 -19.82 18.01
CA GLY A 62 -6.80 -19.61 17.84
C GLY A 62 -7.66 -20.50 18.73
N SER A 63 -7.31 -21.79 18.83
CA SER A 63 -8.04 -22.75 19.67
C SER A 63 -7.97 -22.45 21.18
N SER A 64 -6.95 -21.71 21.62
CA SER A 64 -6.78 -21.26 23.01
C SER A 64 -7.44 -19.90 23.24
N LEU A 65 -7.37 -19.00 22.26
CA LEU A 65 -7.93 -17.66 22.36
C LEU A 65 -9.45 -17.64 22.17
N ASP A 66 -10.02 -18.51 21.33
CA ASP A 66 -11.48 -18.66 21.20
C ASP A 66 -12.16 -19.03 22.53
N LYS A 67 -11.41 -19.62 23.48
CA LYS A 67 -11.90 -19.97 24.82
C LYS A 67 -11.78 -18.84 25.85
N VAL A 68 -10.94 -17.83 25.58
CA VAL A 68 -10.54 -16.81 26.58
C VAL A 68 -10.95 -15.40 26.17
N ALA A 69 -10.97 -15.09 24.87
CA ALA A 69 -11.31 -13.78 24.34
C ALA A 69 -12.36 -13.93 23.24
N GLN A 70 -13.58 -13.46 23.51
CA GLN A 70 -14.58 -13.30 22.45
C GLN A 70 -14.10 -12.19 21.51
N PRO A 71 -13.94 -12.46 20.21
CA PRO A 71 -13.57 -11.43 19.26
C PRO A 71 -14.70 -10.41 19.13
N SER A 72 -14.34 -9.13 19.01
CA SER A 72 -15.29 -8.03 18.79
C SER A 72 -15.91 -8.04 17.39
N ALA A 73 -15.37 -8.85 16.47
CA ALA A 73 -15.89 -9.02 15.11
C ALA A 73 -15.45 -10.37 14.53
N GLY A 74 -16.41 -11.13 13.98
CA GLY A 74 -16.19 -12.49 13.47
C GLY A 74 -16.50 -13.57 14.51
N GLU A 75 -16.77 -14.79 14.05
CA GLU A 75 -17.22 -15.89 14.94
C GLU A 75 -16.07 -16.51 15.73
N ASN A 76 -14.86 -16.52 15.16
CA ASN A 76 -13.66 -17.11 15.74
C ASN A 76 -12.46 -16.18 15.53
N TYR A 77 -11.40 -16.36 16.31
CA TYR A 77 -10.16 -15.58 16.25
C TYR A 77 -9.50 -15.58 14.86
N LEU A 78 -9.64 -16.68 14.12
CA LEU A 78 -9.17 -16.77 12.74
C LEU A 78 -9.89 -15.76 11.83
N GLN A 79 -11.22 -15.64 11.96
CA GLN A 79 -11.99 -14.62 11.22
C GLN A 79 -11.59 -13.20 11.66
N PHE A 80 -11.28 -13.00 12.94
CA PHE A 80 -10.84 -11.70 13.46
C PHE A 80 -9.51 -11.21 12.85
N ILE A 81 -8.53 -12.11 12.67
CA ILE A 81 -7.19 -11.76 12.17
C ILE A 81 -7.15 -11.57 10.65
N LEU A 82 -7.95 -12.32 9.88
CA LEU A 82 -7.82 -12.36 8.42
C LEU A 82 -7.87 -10.97 7.74
N PRO A 83 -8.86 -10.09 8.02
CA PRO A 83 -8.85 -8.72 7.47
C PRO A 83 -7.61 -7.91 7.90
N GLY A 84 -7.13 -8.12 9.13
CA GLY A 84 -5.89 -7.50 9.63
C GLY A 84 -4.65 -7.97 8.86
N MET A 85 -4.59 -9.23 8.48
CA MET A 85 -3.50 -9.76 7.63
C MET A 85 -3.52 -9.14 6.24
N VAL A 86 -4.71 -8.92 5.67
CA VAL A 86 -4.86 -8.22 4.38
C VAL A 86 -4.34 -6.78 4.49
N ALA A 87 -4.67 -6.06 5.58
CA ALA A 87 -4.16 -4.71 5.87
C ALA A 87 -2.63 -4.70 6.01
N LEU A 88 -2.07 -5.65 6.78
CA LEU A 88 -0.63 -5.76 7.03
C LEU A 88 0.15 -6.06 5.76
N SER A 89 -0.36 -6.97 4.93
CA SER A 89 0.29 -7.39 3.68
C SER A 89 0.28 -6.27 2.63
N SER A 90 -0.86 -5.61 2.48
CA SER A 90 -0.98 -4.45 1.59
C SER A 90 -0.04 -3.33 2.03
N MET A 91 0.02 -3.02 3.33
CA MET A 91 0.99 -2.05 3.86
C MET A 91 2.42 -2.43 3.53
N ALA A 92 2.84 -3.65 3.89
CA ALA A 92 4.22 -4.09 3.77
C ALA A 92 4.72 -4.03 2.32
N ILE A 93 3.91 -4.50 1.37
CA ILE A 93 4.28 -4.50 -0.05
C ILE A 93 4.09 -3.15 -0.71
N SER A 94 3.02 -2.40 -0.41
CA SER A 94 2.86 -1.05 -0.97
C SER A 94 3.97 -0.11 -0.50
N PHE A 95 4.38 -0.16 0.77
CA PHE A 95 5.51 0.65 1.23
C PHE A 95 6.83 0.10 0.70
N GLY A 96 7.18 -1.14 1.07
CA GLY A 96 8.48 -1.73 0.78
C GLY A 96 8.72 -1.85 -0.71
N GLY A 97 7.75 -2.41 -1.45
CA GLY A 97 7.86 -2.57 -2.89
C GLY A 97 8.02 -1.26 -3.64
N THR A 98 7.39 -0.17 -3.20
CA THR A 98 7.52 1.16 -3.81
C THR A 98 8.87 1.79 -3.49
N THR A 99 9.28 1.77 -2.22
CA THR A 99 10.57 2.32 -1.80
C THR A 99 11.74 1.59 -2.46
N PHE A 100 11.69 0.26 -2.56
CA PHE A 100 12.71 -0.52 -3.26
C PHE A 100 12.70 -0.26 -4.77
N SER A 101 11.55 -0.05 -5.40
CA SER A 101 11.49 0.32 -6.83
C SER A 101 12.23 1.63 -7.09
N ILE A 102 11.86 2.68 -6.36
CA ILE A 102 12.40 4.02 -6.59
C ILE A 102 13.89 4.06 -6.25
N CYS A 103 14.29 3.45 -5.14
CA CYS A 103 15.70 3.34 -4.76
C CYS A 103 16.49 2.57 -5.83
N GLY A 104 15.92 1.49 -6.36
CA GLY A 104 16.55 0.70 -7.43
C GLY A 104 16.67 1.45 -8.75
N GLU A 105 15.61 2.11 -9.20
CA GLU A 105 15.60 2.94 -10.41
C GLU A 105 16.60 4.08 -10.33
N ARG A 106 16.77 4.67 -9.15
CA ARG A 106 17.74 5.73 -8.88
C ARG A 106 19.19 5.21 -8.87
N LEU A 107 19.45 4.10 -8.18
CA LEU A 107 20.80 3.58 -7.97
C LEU A 107 21.36 2.80 -9.16
N PHE A 108 20.52 2.03 -9.86
CA PHE A 108 20.98 1.08 -10.87
C PHE A 108 20.68 1.51 -12.30
N THR A 109 19.49 2.08 -12.55
CA THR A 109 19.02 2.32 -13.93
C THR A 109 19.17 3.78 -14.36
N LYS A 110 19.37 4.73 -13.42
CA LYS A 110 19.36 6.19 -13.66
C LYS A 110 18.09 6.73 -14.32
N THR A 111 17.10 5.89 -14.60
CA THR A 111 15.80 6.24 -15.18
C THR A 111 15.05 7.26 -14.33
N PHE A 112 15.30 7.29 -13.03
CA PHE A 112 14.71 8.30 -12.15
C PHE A 112 15.22 9.73 -12.46
N GLU A 113 16.49 9.89 -12.80
CA GLU A 113 17.07 11.19 -13.17
C GLU A 113 16.56 11.64 -14.54
N GLU A 114 16.42 10.71 -15.49
CA GLU A 114 15.79 11.00 -16.78
C GLU A 114 14.33 11.43 -16.59
N MET A 115 13.60 10.78 -15.68
CA MET A 115 12.19 11.08 -15.38
C MET A 115 12.00 12.49 -14.78
N LEU A 116 12.97 12.98 -14.01
CA LEU A 116 12.96 14.34 -13.46
C LEU A 116 13.19 15.43 -14.53
N LEU A 117 13.87 15.10 -15.64
CA LEU A 117 14.14 16.02 -16.75
C LEU A 117 12.96 16.18 -17.71
N LEU A 118 11.95 15.30 -17.64
CA LEU A 118 10.75 15.48 -18.44
C LEU A 118 9.96 16.71 -17.96
N PRO A 119 9.38 17.51 -18.87
CA PRO A 119 8.54 18.66 -18.53
C PRO A 119 7.14 18.19 -18.06
N VAL A 120 7.08 17.45 -16.95
CA VAL A 120 5.87 16.88 -16.36
C VAL A 120 5.62 17.53 -15.00
N HIS A 121 4.36 17.71 -14.64
CA HIS A 121 3.99 18.24 -13.33
C HIS A 121 4.48 17.30 -12.20
N PRO A 122 5.12 17.81 -11.13
CA PRO A 122 5.64 17.01 -10.00
C PRO A 122 4.61 16.05 -9.40
N LEU A 123 3.36 16.51 -9.30
CA LEU A 123 2.24 15.72 -8.79
C LEU A 123 1.92 14.51 -9.69
N SER A 124 2.08 14.62 -11.02
CA SER A 124 1.86 13.51 -11.95
C SER A 124 2.89 12.40 -11.75
N LEU A 125 4.16 12.77 -11.54
CA LEU A 125 5.24 11.82 -11.24
C LEU A 125 4.96 11.09 -9.92
N PHE A 126 4.60 11.85 -8.88
CA PHE A 126 4.24 11.28 -7.59
C PHE A 126 3.06 10.30 -7.70
N LEU A 127 1.96 10.72 -8.33
CA LEU A 127 0.77 9.88 -8.49
C LEU A 127 1.08 8.63 -9.32
N GLY A 128 1.90 8.73 -10.37
CA GLY A 128 2.28 7.57 -11.19
C GLY A 128 3.00 6.50 -10.35
N LYS A 129 4.00 6.91 -9.57
CA LYS A 129 4.74 6.00 -8.67
C LYS A 129 3.88 5.47 -7.53
N MET A 130 3.03 6.32 -6.95
CA MET A 130 2.08 5.92 -5.92
C MET A 130 1.10 4.87 -6.45
N LEU A 131 0.53 5.05 -7.65
CA LEU A 131 -0.37 4.09 -8.28
C LEU A 131 0.33 2.75 -8.55
N ALA A 132 1.59 2.76 -8.98
CA ALA A 132 2.37 1.53 -9.15
C ALA A 132 2.51 0.78 -7.81
N GLY A 133 2.74 1.51 -6.72
CA GLY A 133 2.73 0.97 -5.35
C GLY A 133 1.38 0.45 -4.88
N VAL A 134 0.30 1.11 -5.28
CA VAL A 134 -1.07 0.66 -5.00
C VAL A 134 -1.32 -0.68 -5.65
N ILE A 135 -0.97 -0.83 -6.92
CA ILE A 135 -1.16 -2.07 -7.66
C ILE A 135 -0.35 -3.21 -7.02
N ARG A 136 0.92 -2.98 -6.65
CA ARG A 136 1.75 -3.97 -5.93
C ARG A 136 1.06 -4.48 -4.66
N GLY A 137 0.56 -3.56 -3.83
CA GLY A 137 -0.14 -3.92 -2.60
C GLY A 137 -1.45 -4.65 -2.84
N LEU A 138 -2.23 -4.24 -3.85
CA LEU A 138 -3.47 -4.91 -4.25
C LEU A 138 -3.23 -6.34 -4.74
N MET A 139 -2.16 -6.58 -5.48
CA MET A 139 -1.81 -7.91 -5.97
C MET A 139 -1.47 -8.87 -4.83
N THR A 140 -0.64 -8.44 -3.88
CA THR A 140 -0.31 -9.26 -2.72
C THR A 140 -1.52 -9.46 -1.80
N SER A 141 -2.25 -8.38 -1.48
CA SER A 141 -3.43 -8.49 -0.63
C SER A 141 -4.54 -9.32 -1.28
N GLY A 142 -4.71 -9.26 -2.60
CA GLY A 142 -5.59 -10.16 -3.35
C GLY A 142 -5.19 -11.63 -3.19
N SER A 143 -3.89 -11.92 -3.16
CA SER A 143 -3.40 -13.27 -2.88
C SER A 143 -3.73 -13.73 -1.46
N VAL A 144 -3.61 -12.83 -0.46
CA VAL A 144 -3.97 -13.11 0.94
C VAL A 144 -5.49 -13.27 1.09
N ILE A 145 -6.29 -12.47 0.40
CA ILE A 145 -7.75 -12.59 0.36
C ILE A 145 -8.15 -13.95 -0.22
N LEU A 146 -7.48 -14.42 -1.27
CA LEU A 146 -7.72 -15.75 -1.84
C LEU A 146 -7.50 -16.84 -0.78
N VAL A 147 -6.41 -16.77 -0.02
CA VAL A 147 -6.17 -17.68 1.10
C VAL A 147 -7.26 -17.54 2.16
N ALA A 148 -7.62 -16.31 2.56
CA ALA A 148 -8.68 -16.04 3.54
C ALA A 148 -10.03 -16.68 3.16
N ILE A 149 -10.38 -16.59 1.87
CA ILE A 149 -11.57 -17.20 1.29
C ILE A 149 -11.50 -18.71 1.34
N LEU A 150 -10.36 -19.33 1.00
CA LEU A 150 -10.20 -20.78 1.05
C LEU A 150 -10.37 -21.34 2.47
N PHE A 151 -9.91 -20.60 3.49
CA PHE A 151 -10.03 -21.02 4.88
C PHE A 151 -11.43 -20.77 5.49
N THR A 152 -12.14 -19.72 5.07
CA THR A 152 -13.42 -19.33 5.69
C THR A 152 -14.66 -19.68 4.86
N GLY A 153 -14.51 -19.89 3.55
CA GLY A 153 -15.61 -20.03 2.60
C GLY A 153 -16.46 -18.76 2.39
N LYS A 154 -16.15 -17.64 3.06
CA LYS A 154 -16.98 -16.42 3.08
C LYS A 154 -16.55 -15.41 2.02
N ILE A 155 -16.83 -15.69 0.74
CA ILE A 155 -16.46 -14.81 -0.40
C ILE A 155 -17.03 -13.39 -0.27
N TRP A 156 -18.31 -13.27 0.11
CA TRP A 156 -19.03 -12.00 0.11
C TRP A 156 -18.53 -11.02 1.17
N SER A 157 -17.92 -11.51 2.25
CA SER A 157 -17.32 -10.68 3.29
C SER A 157 -16.08 -9.93 2.79
N PHE A 158 -15.26 -10.54 1.93
CA PHE A 158 -13.99 -9.95 1.49
C PHE A 158 -14.07 -9.19 0.16
N LEU A 159 -15.11 -9.44 -0.66
CA LEU A 159 -15.32 -8.75 -1.94
C LEU A 159 -16.32 -7.58 -1.85
N ASN A 160 -16.63 -7.10 -0.64
CA ASN A 160 -17.50 -5.94 -0.48
C ASN A 160 -16.84 -4.67 -1.09
N PRO A 161 -17.59 -3.81 -1.81
CA PRO A 161 -17.06 -2.54 -2.34
C PRO A 161 -16.37 -1.67 -1.27
N LEU A 162 -16.88 -1.67 -0.05
CA LEU A 162 -16.32 -0.91 1.08
C LEU A 162 -14.98 -1.49 1.55
N PHE A 163 -14.84 -2.82 1.51
CA PHE A 163 -13.60 -3.52 1.81
C PHE A 163 -12.52 -3.16 0.77
N LEU A 164 -12.86 -3.22 -0.52
CA LEU A 164 -11.95 -2.85 -1.60
C LEU A 164 -11.57 -1.37 -1.54
N LEU A 165 -12.51 -0.48 -1.23
CA LEU A 165 -12.24 0.95 -1.08
C LEU A 165 -11.20 1.19 0.03
N LEU A 166 -11.41 0.65 1.22
CA LEU A 166 -10.46 0.75 2.33
C LEU A 166 -9.10 0.16 1.99
N LEU A 167 -9.08 -0.97 1.27
CA LEU A 167 -7.84 -1.60 0.83
C LEU A 167 -7.06 -0.71 -0.14
N VAL A 168 -7.74 -0.11 -1.12
CA VAL A 168 -7.14 0.86 -2.05
C VAL A 168 -6.61 2.08 -1.30
N LEU A 169 -7.37 2.63 -0.35
CA LEU A 169 -6.92 3.75 0.47
C LEU A 169 -5.69 3.38 1.32
N ASN A 170 -5.68 2.19 1.90
CA ASN A 170 -4.53 1.70 2.65
C ASN A 170 -3.28 1.62 1.77
N CYS A 171 -3.42 0.96 0.62
CA CYS A 171 -2.36 0.87 -0.38
C CYS A 171 -1.88 2.27 -0.82
N ALA A 172 -2.80 3.22 -1.00
CA ALA A 172 -2.49 4.59 -1.38
C ALA A 172 -1.67 5.32 -0.32
N VAL A 173 -2.07 5.25 0.95
CA VAL A 173 -1.32 5.85 2.08
C VAL A 173 0.10 5.28 2.15
N PHE A 174 0.24 3.96 2.12
CA PHE A 174 1.56 3.33 2.25
C PHE A 174 2.43 3.42 1.01
N ALA A 175 1.83 3.40 -0.19
CA ALA A 175 2.55 3.70 -1.41
C ALA A 175 3.06 5.14 -1.41
N GLY A 176 2.23 6.13 -1.02
CA GLY A 176 2.63 7.53 -0.90
C GLY A 176 3.78 7.74 0.09
N LEU A 177 3.71 7.11 1.27
CA LEU A 177 4.84 7.06 2.22
C LEU A 177 6.07 6.42 1.59
N GLY A 178 5.88 5.31 0.87
CA GLY A 178 6.95 4.58 0.19
C GLY A 178 7.64 5.43 -0.88
N VAL A 179 6.89 6.25 -1.63
CA VAL A 179 7.43 7.23 -2.57
C VAL A 179 8.27 8.27 -1.84
N ILE A 180 7.73 8.93 -0.82
CA ILE A 180 8.43 9.97 -0.05
C ILE A 180 9.76 9.45 0.53
N VAL A 181 9.73 8.25 1.12
CA VAL A 181 10.94 7.61 1.65
C VAL A 181 11.88 7.23 0.52
N GLY A 182 11.38 6.65 -0.57
CA GLY A 182 12.14 6.27 -1.76
C GLY A 182 12.94 7.43 -2.36
N LEU A 183 12.36 8.63 -2.39
CA LEU A 183 13.01 9.86 -2.85
C LEU A 183 14.11 10.36 -1.90
N SER A 184 13.98 10.04 -0.62
CA SER A 184 14.86 10.55 0.44
C SER A 184 16.06 9.65 0.70
N VAL A 185 15.94 8.35 0.42
CA VAL A 185 17.03 7.38 0.61
C VAL A 185 18.09 7.48 -0.48
N ARG A 186 19.33 7.19 -0.09
CA ARG A 186 20.50 7.13 -1.00
C ARG A 186 21.12 5.73 -1.10
N SER A 187 20.62 4.76 -0.33
CA SER A 187 21.13 3.39 -0.31
C SER A 187 20.01 2.41 0.05
N LEU A 188 20.18 1.14 -0.33
CA LEU A 188 19.28 0.06 0.07
C LEU A 188 19.32 -0.20 1.59
N GLU A 189 20.46 0.04 2.23
CA GLU A 189 20.58 -0.07 3.69
C GLU A 189 19.68 0.94 4.40
N SER A 190 19.64 2.19 3.91
CA SER A 190 18.73 3.20 4.44
C SER A 190 17.25 2.79 4.30
N VAL A 191 16.87 2.13 3.20
CA VAL A 191 15.52 1.57 3.03
C VAL A 191 15.20 0.56 4.12
N GLY A 192 16.16 -0.33 4.42
CA GLY A 192 16.06 -1.30 5.50
C GLY A 192 15.84 -0.64 6.87
N LEU A 193 16.52 0.46 7.16
CA LEU A 193 16.33 1.22 8.40
C LEU A 193 14.89 1.76 8.51
N TYR A 194 14.38 2.44 7.47
CA TYR A 194 13.00 2.94 7.51
C TYR A 194 11.98 1.81 7.67
N ASN A 195 12.19 0.67 7.02
CA ASN A 195 11.30 -0.48 7.19
C ASN A 195 11.30 -0.99 8.64
N ASN A 196 12.48 -1.17 9.25
CA ASN A 196 12.61 -1.70 10.60
C ASN A 196 12.15 -0.73 11.70
N PHE A 197 12.34 0.58 11.52
CA PHE A 197 11.95 1.58 12.53
C PHE A 197 10.52 2.08 12.39
N LEU A 198 9.92 2.03 11.20
CA LEU A 198 8.58 2.56 10.95
C LEU A 198 7.57 1.44 10.69
N ILE A 199 7.84 0.55 9.74
CA ILE A 199 6.85 -0.43 9.27
C ILE A 199 6.73 -1.61 10.24
N VAL A 200 7.86 -2.14 10.73
CA VAL A 200 7.82 -3.30 11.64
C VAL A 200 7.07 -2.97 12.93
N PRO A 201 7.37 -1.91 13.69
CA PRO A 201 6.66 -1.59 14.92
C PRO A 201 5.18 -1.30 14.66
N MET A 202 4.89 -0.61 13.56
CA MET A 202 3.53 -0.30 13.14
C MET A 202 2.74 -1.54 12.75
N SER A 203 3.37 -2.58 12.21
CA SER A 203 2.69 -3.83 11.84
C SER A 203 2.17 -4.60 13.07
N PHE A 204 2.90 -4.53 14.19
CA PHE A 204 2.48 -5.12 15.46
C PHE A 204 1.49 -4.22 16.23
N LEU A 205 1.70 -2.90 16.22
CA LEU A 205 0.86 -1.95 16.95
C LEU A 205 -0.44 -1.57 16.22
N GLY A 206 -0.54 -1.79 14.91
CA GLY A 206 -1.66 -1.33 14.08
C GLY A 206 -2.96 -2.14 14.21
N ALA A 207 -3.25 -2.68 15.40
CA ALA A 207 -4.50 -3.37 15.74
C ALA A 207 -4.90 -4.51 14.77
N THR A 208 -3.91 -5.15 14.16
CA THR A 208 -4.06 -6.27 13.23
C THR A 208 -4.39 -7.57 13.98
N PHE A 209 -3.69 -7.81 15.10
CA PHE A 209 -3.79 -9.02 15.92
C PHE A 209 -4.73 -8.89 17.13
N PHE A 210 -5.04 -7.68 17.57
CA PHE A 210 -5.81 -7.42 18.79
C PHE A 210 -6.86 -6.34 18.56
N ASP A 211 -7.83 -6.26 19.46
CA ASP A 211 -8.82 -5.19 19.48
C ASP A 211 -8.25 -3.94 20.17
N PRO A 212 -8.21 -2.77 19.49
CA PRO A 212 -7.72 -1.53 20.09
C PRO A 212 -8.56 -1.07 21.28
N ALA A 213 -9.83 -1.48 21.38
CA ALA A 213 -10.70 -1.15 22.51
C ALA A 213 -10.25 -1.82 23.82
N ALA A 214 -9.53 -2.95 23.75
CA ALA A 214 -9.07 -3.69 24.93
C ALA A 214 -7.79 -3.10 25.56
N LEU A 215 -7.13 -2.12 24.92
CA LEU A 215 -5.85 -1.59 25.42
C LEU A 215 -5.99 -0.56 26.55
N PRO A 216 -4.96 -0.44 27.42
CA PRO A 216 -4.83 0.67 28.37
C PRO A 216 -4.80 2.03 27.66
N MET A 217 -5.26 3.08 28.36
CA MET A 217 -5.39 4.44 27.80
C MET A 217 -4.10 4.97 27.14
N ALA A 218 -2.94 4.71 27.74
CA ALA A 218 -1.64 5.16 27.23
C ALA A 218 -1.29 4.53 25.87
N LEU A 219 -1.55 3.24 25.70
CA LEU A 219 -1.30 2.52 24.45
C LEU A 219 -2.32 2.86 23.37
N LYS A 220 -3.58 3.13 23.76
CA LYS A 220 -4.62 3.57 22.82
C LYS A 220 -4.20 4.81 22.05
N GLY A 221 -3.63 5.82 22.71
CA GLY A 221 -3.18 7.05 22.03
C GLY A 221 -2.16 6.78 20.91
N ILE A 222 -1.21 5.87 21.13
CA ILE A 222 -0.20 5.50 20.14
C ILE A 222 -0.83 4.71 18.99
N VAL A 223 -1.67 3.72 19.31
CA VAL A 223 -2.30 2.85 18.31
C VAL A 223 -3.22 3.66 17.38
N TYR A 224 -4.01 4.60 17.91
CA TYR A 224 -4.89 5.45 17.10
C TYR A 224 -4.15 6.51 16.29
N LEU A 225 -2.86 6.76 16.52
CA LEU A 225 -2.06 7.63 15.64
C LEU A 225 -1.70 6.93 14.32
N LEU A 226 -1.68 5.59 14.31
CA LEU A 226 -1.19 4.80 13.19
C LEU A 226 -2.27 4.63 12.11
N PRO A 227 -2.00 4.98 10.84
CA PRO A 227 -2.95 4.76 9.74
C PRO A 227 -3.43 3.31 9.60
N LEU A 228 -2.54 2.35 9.87
CA LEU A 228 -2.86 0.92 9.78
C LEU A 228 -3.99 0.50 10.72
N THR A 229 -4.10 1.14 11.89
CA THR A 229 -5.16 0.86 12.86
C THR A 229 -6.54 1.12 12.26
N TYR A 230 -6.70 2.25 11.56
CA TYR A 230 -7.96 2.60 10.91
C TYR A 230 -8.32 1.63 9.79
N THR A 231 -7.32 1.17 9.04
CA THR A 231 -7.52 0.13 8.02
C THR A 231 -7.92 -1.20 8.66
N SER A 232 -7.22 -1.67 9.70
CA SER A 232 -7.53 -2.93 10.37
C SER A 232 -8.95 -2.93 10.94
N ILE A 233 -9.33 -1.85 11.63
CA ILE A 233 -10.69 -1.67 12.16
C ILE A 233 -11.71 -1.63 11.02
N GLY A 234 -11.44 -0.85 9.97
CA GLY A 234 -12.36 -0.67 8.84
C GLY A 234 -12.57 -1.96 8.03
N LEU A 235 -11.49 -2.67 7.68
CA LEU A 235 -11.58 -3.92 6.91
C LEU A 235 -12.29 -5.01 7.71
N ARG A 236 -12.06 -5.07 9.03
CA ARG A 236 -12.75 -6.01 9.91
C ARG A 236 -14.25 -5.69 10.01
N ALA A 237 -14.59 -4.41 10.13
CA ALA A 237 -15.98 -3.98 10.13
C ALA A 237 -16.67 -4.23 8.78
N ALA A 238 -15.99 -3.96 7.65
CA ALA A 238 -16.52 -4.24 6.31
C ALA A 238 -16.75 -5.74 6.06
N ALA A 239 -15.94 -6.61 6.67
CA ALA A 239 -16.02 -8.04 6.46
C ALA A 239 -17.12 -8.72 7.31
N TYR A 240 -17.34 -8.27 8.55
CA TYR A 240 -18.16 -9.01 9.52
C TYR A 240 -19.24 -8.21 10.23
N LEU A 241 -19.20 -6.87 10.23
CA LEU A 241 -20.19 -6.05 10.90
C LEU A 241 -21.28 -5.53 9.94
N PRO A 242 -22.50 -5.28 10.45
CA PRO A 242 -23.52 -4.58 9.68
C PRO A 242 -23.12 -3.12 9.43
N LEU A 243 -23.63 -2.55 8.33
CA LEU A 243 -23.35 -1.15 7.92
C LEU A 243 -23.66 -0.11 9.00
N SER A 244 -24.59 -0.38 9.92
CA SER A 244 -24.94 0.50 11.03
C SER A 244 -23.82 0.70 12.04
N GLN A 245 -22.91 -0.27 12.17
CA GLN A 245 -21.78 -0.23 13.11
C GLN A 245 -20.45 0.06 12.39
N PHE A 246 -20.51 0.43 11.11
CA PHE A 246 -19.31 0.69 10.33
C PHE A 246 -18.62 2.01 10.76
N PRO A 247 -17.29 1.99 11.00
CA PRO A 247 -16.54 3.17 11.42
C PRO A 247 -16.23 4.08 10.23
N TRP A 248 -17.18 4.95 9.88
CA TRP A 248 -17.04 5.91 8.77
C TRP A 248 -15.84 6.85 8.91
N TYR A 249 -15.39 7.12 10.14
CA TYR A 249 -14.20 7.94 10.41
C TYR A 249 -12.92 7.34 9.80
N SER A 250 -12.82 6.01 9.68
CA SER A 250 -11.63 5.36 9.11
C SER A 250 -11.38 5.76 7.66
N ILE A 251 -12.45 5.91 6.86
CA ILE A 251 -12.33 6.36 5.47
C ILE A 251 -11.82 7.81 5.43
N GLY A 252 -12.40 8.69 6.25
CA GLY A 252 -12.00 10.09 6.32
C GLY A 252 -10.53 10.26 6.71
N VAL A 253 -10.06 9.53 7.72
CA VAL A 253 -8.67 9.59 8.18
C VAL A 253 -7.71 9.07 7.11
N LEU A 254 -8.01 7.93 6.48
CA LEU A 254 -7.16 7.38 5.43
C LEU A 254 -7.12 8.27 4.18
N LEU A 255 -8.25 8.88 3.82
CA LEU A 255 -8.34 9.78 2.67
C LEU A 255 -7.56 11.07 2.92
N LEU A 256 -7.70 11.65 4.12
CA LEU A 256 -6.90 12.80 4.55
C LEU A 256 -5.41 12.46 4.55
N ALA A 257 -5.02 11.30 5.07
CA ALA A 257 -3.63 10.85 5.05
C ALA A 257 -3.10 10.71 3.61
N ALA A 258 -3.87 10.10 2.70
CA ALA A 258 -3.48 9.95 1.30
C ALA A 258 -3.31 11.31 0.59
N ILE A 259 -4.23 12.26 0.83
CA ILE A 259 -4.14 13.62 0.27
C ILE A 259 -2.93 14.36 0.85
N ALA A 260 -2.73 14.31 2.17
CA ALA A 260 -1.61 14.97 2.84
C ALA A 260 -0.27 14.44 2.31
N LEU A 261 -0.13 13.12 2.17
CA LEU A 261 1.06 12.51 1.60
C LEU A 261 1.26 12.88 0.12
N SER A 262 0.18 13.01 -0.65
CA SER A 262 0.27 13.45 -2.04
C SER A 262 0.74 14.90 -2.15
N ALA A 263 0.27 15.78 -1.27
CA ALA A 263 0.72 17.17 -1.22
C ALA A 263 2.20 17.27 -0.82
N ILE A 264 2.62 16.54 0.23
CA ILE A 264 4.03 16.49 0.68
C ILE A 264 4.92 15.89 -0.41
N GLY A 265 4.45 14.84 -1.07
CA GLY A 265 5.15 14.19 -2.17
C GLY A 265 5.37 15.12 -3.36
N ALA A 266 4.34 15.84 -3.78
CA ALA A 266 4.43 16.83 -4.85
C ALA A 266 5.44 17.95 -4.51
N TYR A 267 5.43 18.45 -3.27
CA TYR A 267 6.40 19.43 -2.80
C TYR A 267 7.85 18.90 -2.81
N LYS A 268 8.05 17.64 -2.41
CA LYS A 268 9.38 17.02 -2.46
C LYS A 268 9.88 16.84 -3.89
N PHE A 269 9.00 16.49 -4.83
CA PHE A 269 9.37 16.36 -6.24
C PHE A 269 9.72 17.70 -6.87
N SER A 270 8.98 18.77 -6.57
CA SER A 270 9.29 20.11 -7.12
C SER A 270 10.68 20.59 -6.66
N HIS A 271 11.02 20.38 -5.38
CA HIS A 271 12.32 20.79 -4.84
C HIS A 271 13.51 19.94 -5.31
N GLN A 272 13.28 18.83 -6.02
CA GLN A 272 14.34 18.04 -6.65
C GLN A 272 14.57 18.40 -8.12
N GLN A 273 13.67 19.18 -8.73
CA GLN A 273 13.82 19.68 -10.10
C GLN A 273 14.62 20.99 -10.18
N ASP A 274 14.76 21.70 -9.04
CA ASP A 274 15.60 22.90 -8.87
C ASP A 274 17.08 22.54 -8.60
#